data_AF-A0A2T8I4L5-F1
#
_entry.id   AF-A0A2T8I4L5-F1
#
_cell.length_a   1.000
_cell.length_b   1.000
_cell.length_c   1.000
_cell.angle_alpha   90.00
_cell.angle_beta   90.00
_cell.angle_gamma   90.00
#
_symmetry.space_group_name_H-M   'P 1'
#
loop_
_entity.id
_entity.type
_entity.pdbx_description
1 polymer ?
#
loop_
_entity_poly.entity_id
_entity_poly.type
_entity_poly.pdbx_seq_one_letter_code
_entity_poly.pdbx_strand_id
1 'polypeptide(L)'
;MRRPRFRQADTANILTTALAPEGHLSVAYRKITRLVSLHAEAGHVCAARLGLQHVDGDDDEDAPTGVQTDHDAPWKRWMDLREAAVRHAHDALLWLSSAASAAAVADDFLRWRSNESPRWEGWRSAARQLVQDARRSLGEAKDAARLVRDAVLCEFFETWMILKLA
;
A
#
# COMPACT_ATOMS: atom_id res chain seq x y z
N MET A 1 30.44 17.93 -33.73
CA MET A 1 30.13 17.44 -32.37
C MET A 1 28.85 16.61 -32.38
N ARG A 2 28.94 15.28 -32.24
CA ARG A 2 27.78 14.37 -32.15
C ARG A 2 27.26 14.38 -30.71
N ARG A 3 26.01 14.80 -30.47
CA ARG A 3 25.32 14.62 -29.18
C ARG A 3 25.03 13.13 -28.96
N PRO A 4 25.23 12.56 -27.76
CA PRO A 4 24.95 11.16 -27.52
C PRO A 4 23.42 10.92 -27.55
N ARG A 5 22.96 10.04 -28.45
CA ARG A 5 21.56 9.57 -28.59
C ARG A 5 21.19 8.47 -27.58
N PHE A 6 21.98 8.30 -26.51
CA PHE A 6 21.74 7.31 -25.47
C PHE A 6 21.21 8.00 -24.21
N ARG A 7 19.90 7.81 -23.92
CA ARG A 7 19.28 7.91 -22.58
C ARG A 7 17.74 7.83 -22.62
N GLN A 8 17.10 8.17 -23.74
CA GLN A 8 15.64 8.30 -23.79
C GLN A 8 14.92 6.99 -24.16
N ALA A 9 15.53 6.16 -25.01
CA ALA A 9 15.03 4.82 -25.32
C ALA A 9 15.09 3.90 -24.08
N ASP A 10 16.13 4.03 -23.25
CA ASP A 10 16.27 3.27 -22.02
C ASP A 10 15.20 3.63 -20.98
N THR A 11 14.91 4.91 -20.76
CA THR A 11 13.89 5.31 -19.77
C THR A 11 12.48 4.93 -20.19
N ALA A 12 12.13 5.03 -21.47
CA ALA A 12 10.85 4.55 -21.97
C ALA A 12 10.72 3.04 -21.77
N ASN A 13 11.72 2.26 -22.21
CA ASN A 13 11.72 0.80 -22.01
C ASN A 13 11.62 0.38 -20.54
N ILE A 14 12.28 1.10 -19.62
CA ILE A 14 12.21 0.81 -18.19
C ILE A 14 10.79 1.04 -17.65
N LEU A 15 10.11 2.11 -18.05
CA LEU A 15 8.74 2.40 -17.62
C LEU A 15 7.74 1.43 -18.22
N THR A 16 7.85 1.14 -19.52
CA THR A 16 7.00 0.16 -20.21
C THR A 16 7.15 -1.24 -19.59
N THR A 17 8.38 -1.64 -19.23
CA THR A 17 8.65 -2.91 -18.55
C THR A 17 8.11 -2.93 -17.12
N ALA A 18 8.20 -1.80 -16.39
CA ALA A 18 7.67 -1.70 -15.03
C ALA A 18 6.14 -1.76 -14.97
N LEU A 19 5.47 -1.25 -16.01
CA LEU A 19 4.00 -1.19 -16.16
C LEU A 19 3.39 -2.43 -16.82
N ALA A 20 4.21 -3.31 -17.39
CA ALA A 20 3.72 -4.54 -18.00
C ALA A 20 2.89 -5.37 -16.99
N PRO A 21 2.03 -6.30 -17.46
CA PRO A 21 1.27 -7.18 -16.58
C PRO A 21 2.13 -8.01 -15.61
N GLU A 22 3.34 -8.36 -16.02
CA GLU A 22 4.38 -8.99 -15.18
C GLU A 22 5.50 -8.01 -14.79
N GLY A 23 5.27 -6.72 -15.02
CA GLY A 23 6.14 -5.64 -14.60
C GLY A 23 6.18 -5.50 -13.09
N HIS A 24 7.24 -4.89 -12.59
CA HIS A 24 7.50 -4.77 -11.16
C HIS A 24 6.35 -4.11 -10.37
N LEU A 25 5.60 -3.16 -10.96
CA LEU A 25 4.48 -2.50 -10.30
C LEU A 25 3.27 -3.43 -10.15
N SER A 26 2.92 -4.15 -11.21
CA SER A 26 1.82 -5.14 -11.22
C SER A 26 2.09 -6.28 -10.23
N VAL A 27 3.34 -6.76 -10.18
CA VAL A 27 3.77 -7.79 -9.21
C VAL A 27 3.69 -7.26 -7.78
N ALA A 28 4.11 -6.01 -7.53
CA ALA A 28 4.02 -5.40 -6.21
C ALA A 28 2.57 -5.24 -5.74
N TYR A 29 1.68 -4.77 -6.63
CA TYR A 29 0.25 -4.64 -6.37
C TYR A 29 -0.35 -6.00 -5.95
N ARG A 30 -0.15 -7.04 -6.78
CA ARG A 30 -0.65 -8.40 -6.51
C ARG A 30 -0.14 -8.96 -5.17
N LYS A 31 1.13 -8.70 -4.84
CA LYS A 31 1.73 -9.13 -3.57
C LYS A 31 1.11 -8.42 -2.37
N ILE A 32 0.93 -7.10 -2.43
CA ILE A 32 0.33 -6.34 -1.32
C ILE A 32 -1.12 -6.75 -1.12
N THR A 33 -1.91 -6.86 -2.19
CA THR A 33 -3.31 -7.34 -2.11
C THR A 33 -3.38 -8.72 -1.45
N ARG A 34 -2.53 -9.66 -1.87
CA ARG A 34 -2.48 -11.00 -1.26
C ARG A 34 -2.14 -10.94 0.23
N LEU A 35 -1.18 -10.10 0.62
CA LEU A 35 -0.80 -9.93 2.02
C LEU A 35 -1.95 -9.34 2.84
N VAL A 36 -2.70 -8.38 2.30
CA VAL A 36 -3.90 -7.83 2.95
C VAL A 36 -4.94 -8.91 3.19
N SER A 37 -5.22 -9.75 2.19
CA SER A 37 -6.17 -10.87 2.35
C SER A 37 -5.73 -11.85 3.42
N LEU A 38 -4.45 -12.28 3.40
CA LEU A 38 -3.91 -13.18 4.41
C LEU A 38 -3.93 -12.55 5.81
N HIS A 39 -3.65 -11.26 5.90
CA HIS A 39 -3.71 -10.53 7.15
C HIS A 39 -5.14 -10.40 7.69
N ALA A 40 -6.12 -10.22 6.79
CA ALA A 40 -7.54 -10.21 7.15
C ALA A 40 -7.96 -11.56 7.74
N GLU A 41 -7.64 -12.66 7.06
CA GLU A 41 -7.90 -14.04 7.51
C GLU A 41 -7.22 -14.35 8.85
N ALA A 42 -5.93 -14.03 8.97
CA ALA A 42 -5.16 -14.27 10.20
C ALA A 42 -5.77 -13.53 11.40
N GLY A 43 -6.13 -12.27 11.24
CA GLY A 43 -6.76 -11.51 12.32
C GLY A 43 -8.16 -11.99 12.66
N HIS A 44 -8.93 -12.54 11.71
CA HIS A 44 -10.21 -13.18 12.04
C HIS A 44 -10.02 -14.40 12.95
N VAL A 45 -9.03 -15.25 12.64
CA VAL A 45 -8.67 -16.41 13.49
C VAL A 45 -8.17 -15.94 14.87
N CYS A 46 -7.36 -14.88 14.92
CA CYS A 46 -6.88 -14.33 16.19
C CYS A 46 -8.04 -13.76 17.02
N ALA A 47 -8.91 -12.94 16.43
CA ALA A 47 -10.09 -12.41 17.10
C ALA A 47 -10.98 -13.53 17.67
N ALA A 48 -11.20 -14.60 16.91
CA ALA A 48 -11.94 -15.79 17.36
C ALA A 48 -11.31 -16.41 18.62
N ARG A 49 -9.99 -16.63 18.61
CA ARG A 49 -9.26 -17.19 19.76
C ARG A 49 -9.21 -16.28 20.97
N LEU A 50 -9.28 -14.97 20.74
CA LEU A 50 -9.31 -13.97 21.79
C LEU A 50 -10.74 -13.71 22.32
N GLY A 51 -11.77 -14.40 21.79
CA GLY A 51 -13.16 -14.18 22.19
C GLY A 51 -13.73 -12.82 21.75
N LEU A 52 -13.14 -12.19 20.74
CA LEU A 52 -13.49 -10.85 20.23
C LEU A 52 -14.43 -10.89 19.01
N GLN A 53 -14.97 -12.05 18.64
CA GLN A 53 -15.99 -12.12 17.60
C GLN A 53 -17.27 -11.41 18.10
N HIS A 54 -17.73 -10.40 17.37
CA HIS A 54 -19.04 -9.81 17.60
C HIS A 54 -20.09 -10.92 17.53
N VAL A 55 -20.77 -11.15 18.65
CA VAL A 55 -22.06 -11.83 18.66
C VAL A 55 -23.06 -10.77 18.22
N ASP A 56 -23.47 -10.81 16.95
CA ASP A 56 -24.71 -10.16 16.54
C ASP A 56 -25.85 -10.88 17.28
N GLY A 57 -26.19 -10.38 18.45
CA GLY A 57 -27.32 -10.83 19.26
C GLY A 57 -28.14 -9.62 19.67
N ASP A 58 -29.20 -9.35 18.92
CA ASP A 58 -30.39 -8.73 19.47
C ASP A 58 -30.90 -9.64 20.61
N ASP A 59 -30.82 -9.17 21.86
CA ASP A 59 -31.97 -9.07 22.77
C ASP A 59 -31.54 -8.60 24.17
N ASP A 60 -32.22 -7.55 24.59
CA ASP A 60 -32.58 -7.01 25.90
C ASP A 60 -32.03 -7.54 27.25
N GLU A 61 -31.98 -6.56 28.16
CA GLU A 61 -32.14 -6.59 29.63
C GLU A 61 -30.91 -6.82 30.55
N ASP A 62 -30.58 -5.72 31.24
CA ASP A 62 -30.21 -5.60 32.66
C ASP A 62 -29.02 -6.41 33.22
N ALA A 63 -27.86 -5.76 33.32
CA ALA A 63 -26.91 -5.95 34.42
C ALA A 63 -25.94 -4.75 34.55
N PRO A 64 -25.45 -4.44 35.77
CA PRO A 64 -25.26 -3.06 36.23
C PRO A 64 -23.94 -2.44 35.78
N THR A 65 -24.04 -1.14 35.55
CA THR A 65 -22.98 -0.14 35.42
C THR A 65 -21.87 -0.37 36.45
N GLY A 66 -20.69 -0.82 36.00
CA GLY A 66 -19.56 -1.03 36.92
C GLY A 66 -18.30 -1.65 36.33
N VAL A 67 -18.24 -1.96 35.03
CA VAL A 67 -16.97 -2.32 34.40
C VAL A 67 -16.28 -1.03 34.02
N GLN A 68 -15.33 -0.63 34.86
CA GLN A 68 -14.31 0.35 34.53
C GLN A 68 -13.79 -0.01 33.13
N THR A 69 -14.13 0.80 32.13
CA THR A 69 -13.61 0.65 30.77
C THR A 69 -12.11 0.82 30.86
N ASP A 70 -11.43 -0.33 30.96
CA ASP A 70 -10.00 -0.44 31.09
C ASP A 70 -9.40 0.09 29.79
N HIS A 71 -9.06 1.38 29.81
CA HIS A 71 -8.52 2.09 28.66
C HIS A 71 -7.15 1.53 28.21
N ASP A 72 -6.56 0.62 29.01
CA ASP A 72 -5.30 -0.09 28.79
C ASP A 72 -5.48 -1.57 28.45
N ALA A 73 -6.70 -2.03 28.19
CA ALA A 73 -6.93 -3.43 27.92
C ALA A 73 -6.15 -3.86 26.65
N PRO A 74 -5.27 -4.88 26.74
CA PRO A 74 -4.36 -5.29 25.67
C PRO A 74 -5.00 -5.49 24.27
N TRP A 75 -6.30 -5.78 24.22
CA TRP A 75 -7.08 -5.93 22.99
C TRP A 75 -7.23 -4.61 22.21
N LYS A 76 -7.25 -3.45 22.87
CA LYS A 76 -7.40 -2.15 22.20
C LYS A 76 -6.19 -1.85 21.34
N ARG A 77 -4.99 -2.05 21.90
CA ARG A 77 -3.73 -1.91 21.16
C ARG A 77 -3.64 -2.89 19.99
N TRP A 78 -4.12 -4.12 20.18
CA TRP A 78 -4.21 -5.11 19.10
C TRP A 78 -5.12 -4.62 17.95
N MET A 79 -6.30 -4.08 18.27
CA MET A 79 -7.21 -3.50 17.28
C MET A 79 -6.60 -2.29 16.57
N ASP A 80 -5.95 -1.38 17.30
CA ASP A 80 -5.31 -0.18 16.73
C ASP A 80 -4.21 -0.57 15.73
N LEU A 81 -3.41 -1.59 16.06
CA LEU A 81 -2.36 -2.12 15.17
C LEU A 81 -2.94 -2.75 13.92
N ARG A 82 -4.04 -3.49 14.05
CA ARG A 82 -4.77 -4.07 12.92
C ARG A 82 -5.33 -3.01 11.99
N GLU A 83 -5.97 -1.98 12.54
CA GLU A 83 -6.47 -0.86 11.75
C GLU A 83 -5.32 -0.09 11.09
N ALA A 84 -4.21 0.13 11.79
CA ALA A 84 -3.01 0.73 11.22
C ALA A 84 -2.45 -0.09 10.04
N ALA A 85 -2.36 -1.42 10.19
CA ALA A 85 -1.92 -2.30 9.11
C ALA A 85 -2.80 -2.18 7.86
N VAL A 86 -4.13 -2.14 8.03
CA VAL A 86 -5.08 -1.95 6.93
C VAL A 86 -4.92 -0.56 6.27
N ARG A 87 -4.83 0.51 7.07
CA ARG A 87 -4.63 1.88 6.56
C ARG A 87 -3.34 2.00 5.76
N HIS A 88 -2.22 1.52 6.31
CA HIS A 88 -0.93 1.56 5.60
C HIS A 88 -0.94 0.71 4.33
N ALA A 89 -1.70 -0.38 4.28
CA ALA A 89 -1.82 -1.18 3.07
C ALA A 89 -2.63 -0.48 1.99
N HIS A 90 -3.71 0.21 2.39
CA HIS A 90 -4.46 1.08 1.49
C HIS A 90 -3.55 2.18 0.92
N ASP A 91 -2.79 2.88 1.77
CA ASP A 91 -1.85 3.91 1.34
C ASP A 91 -0.80 3.35 0.36
N ALA A 92 -0.23 2.19 0.64
CA ALA A 92 0.73 1.54 -0.25
C ALA A 92 0.14 1.26 -1.64
N LEU A 93 -1.11 0.76 -1.71
CA LEU A 93 -1.80 0.50 -2.97
C LEU A 93 -2.16 1.80 -3.71
N LEU A 94 -2.56 2.83 -2.99
CA LEU A 94 -2.86 4.15 -3.56
C LEU A 94 -1.62 4.77 -4.18
N TRP A 95 -0.49 4.74 -3.48
CA TRP A 95 0.78 5.25 -3.99
C TRP A 95 1.33 4.45 -5.17
N LEU A 96 1.17 3.12 -5.17
CA LEU A 96 1.50 2.29 -6.33
C LEU A 96 0.64 2.63 -7.55
N SER A 97 -0.65 2.87 -7.34
CA SER A 97 -1.58 3.25 -8.41
C SER A 97 -1.23 4.63 -8.97
N SER A 98 -0.86 5.58 -8.11
CA SER A 98 -0.34 6.90 -8.49
C SER A 98 0.95 6.77 -9.31
N ALA A 99 1.90 5.94 -8.87
CA ALA A 99 3.15 5.68 -9.59
C ALA A 99 2.89 5.08 -10.98
N ALA A 100 1.99 4.10 -11.06
CA ALA A 100 1.62 3.46 -12.32
C ALA A 100 0.95 4.45 -13.29
N SER A 101 0.02 5.28 -12.79
CA SER A 101 -0.65 6.32 -13.59
C SER A 101 0.35 7.34 -14.14
N ALA A 102 1.22 7.89 -13.29
CA ALA A 102 2.24 8.85 -13.72
C ALA A 102 3.21 8.26 -14.76
N ALA A 103 3.61 7.00 -14.58
CA ALA A 103 4.45 6.29 -15.54
C ALA A 103 3.73 6.03 -16.88
N ALA A 104 2.44 5.68 -16.86
CA ALA A 104 1.65 5.46 -18.08
C ALA A 104 1.49 6.76 -18.87
N VAL A 105 1.16 7.86 -18.20
CA VAL A 105 1.05 9.17 -18.84
C VAL A 105 2.40 9.62 -19.41
N ALA A 106 3.51 9.36 -18.70
CA ALA A 106 4.85 9.64 -19.22
C ALA A 106 5.17 8.82 -20.48
N ASP A 107 4.79 7.54 -20.53
CA ASP A 107 4.96 6.69 -21.72
C ASP A 107 4.14 7.23 -22.89
N ASP A 108 2.89 7.66 -22.66
CA ASP A 108 2.04 8.25 -23.69
C ASP A 108 2.65 9.55 -24.28
N PHE A 109 3.15 10.45 -23.43
CA PHE A 109 3.87 11.65 -23.90
C PHE A 109 5.10 11.31 -24.75
N LEU A 110 5.77 10.20 -24.45
CA LEU A 110 6.95 9.75 -25.19
C LEU A 110 6.58 8.98 -26.48
N ARG A 111 5.43 8.29 -26.50
CA ARG A 111 4.88 7.56 -27.65
C ARG A 111 4.32 8.46 -28.73
N TRP A 112 3.78 9.63 -28.36
CA TRP A 112 3.34 10.66 -29.30
C TRP A 112 4.57 11.30 -29.98
N ARG A 113 5.22 10.50 -30.83
CA ARG A 113 6.40 10.83 -31.64
C ARG A 113 5.97 11.61 -32.86
N SER A 114 6.03 12.93 -32.76
CA SER A 114 6.51 13.71 -33.88
C SER A 114 7.60 14.64 -33.36
N ASN A 115 8.86 14.34 -33.72
CA ASN A 115 10.03 15.17 -33.37
C ASN A 115 9.95 16.58 -33.98
N GLU A 116 8.94 16.82 -34.82
CA GLU A 116 8.64 18.07 -35.52
C GLU A 116 7.58 18.92 -34.80
N SER A 117 7.02 18.44 -33.68
CA SER A 117 6.09 19.23 -32.87
C SER A 117 6.80 20.46 -32.28
N PRO A 118 6.31 21.69 -32.50
CA PRO A 118 6.87 22.92 -31.93
C PRO A 118 6.95 22.91 -30.39
N ARG A 119 6.23 21.99 -29.73
CA ARG A 119 6.14 21.85 -28.27
C ARG A 119 6.97 20.71 -27.69
N TRP A 120 7.82 20.08 -28.49
CA TRP A 120 8.56 18.86 -28.14
C TRP A 120 9.40 18.99 -26.85
N GLU A 121 10.10 20.12 -26.63
CA GLU A 121 10.88 20.29 -25.39
C GLU A 121 9.98 20.44 -24.16
N GLY A 122 8.81 21.07 -24.31
CA GLY A 122 7.81 21.16 -23.24
C GLY A 122 7.25 19.80 -22.86
N TRP A 123 6.93 18.95 -23.84
CA TRP A 123 6.47 17.58 -23.61
C TRP A 123 7.53 16.71 -22.96
N ARG A 124 8.79 16.84 -23.39
CA ARG A 124 9.92 16.16 -22.76
C ARG A 124 10.11 16.59 -21.31
N SER A 125 9.94 17.88 -21.01
CA SER A 125 9.99 18.38 -19.64
C SER A 125 8.87 17.80 -18.78
N ALA A 126 7.64 17.79 -19.29
CA ALA A 126 6.47 17.22 -18.60
C ALA A 126 6.65 15.70 -18.34
N ALA A 127 7.11 14.94 -19.34
CA ALA A 127 7.41 13.51 -19.18
C ALA A 127 8.48 13.29 -18.10
N ARG A 128 9.54 14.10 -18.05
CA ARG A 128 10.55 14.02 -16.99
C ARG A 128 9.95 14.28 -15.60
N GLN A 129 9.06 15.26 -15.48
CA GLN A 129 8.39 15.56 -14.21
C GLN A 129 7.53 14.37 -13.76
N LEU A 130 6.73 13.80 -14.65
CA LEU A 130 5.91 12.62 -14.38
C LEU A 130 6.74 11.41 -13.93
N VAL A 131 7.92 11.19 -14.51
CA VAL A 131 8.83 10.14 -14.05
C VAL A 131 9.33 10.40 -12.63
N GLN A 132 9.60 11.66 -12.27
CA GLN A 132 10.00 12.00 -10.90
C GLN A 132 8.85 11.82 -9.93
N ASP A 133 7.63 12.19 -10.31
CA ASP A 133 6.43 11.97 -9.51
C ASP A 133 6.18 10.48 -9.31
N ALA A 134 6.30 9.66 -10.36
CA ALA A 134 6.20 8.21 -10.27
C ALA A 134 7.23 7.61 -9.31
N ARG A 135 8.48 8.10 -9.33
CA ARG A 135 9.54 7.66 -8.41
C ARG A 135 9.25 8.08 -6.97
N ARG A 136 8.74 9.29 -6.76
CA ARG A 136 8.33 9.77 -5.43
C ARG A 136 7.21 8.88 -4.88
N SER A 137 6.14 8.68 -5.64
CA SER A 137 5.03 7.81 -5.25
C SER A 137 5.50 6.37 -4.97
N LEU A 138 6.46 5.84 -5.73
CA LEU A 138 7.05 4.53 -5.43
C LEU A 138 7.82 4.50 -4.09
N GLY A 139 8.49 5.61 -3.74
CA GLY A 139 9.10 5.79 -2.43
C GLY A 139 8.07 5.72 -1.30
N GLU A 140 7.00 6.52 -1.42
CA GLU A 140 5.89 6.54 -0.45
C GLU A 140 5.22 5.16 -0.32
N ALA A 141 5.00 4.47 -1.44
CA ALA A 141 4.46 3.10 -1.43
C ALA A 141 5.35 2.12 -0.66
N LYS A 142 6.67 2.25 -0.80
CA LYS A 142 7.64 1.40 -0.10
C LYS A 142 7.65 1.68 1.40
N ASP A 143 7.54 2.95 1.79
CA ASP A 143 7.51 3.34 3.19
C ASP A 143 6.19 2.92 3.86
N ALA A 144 5.05 3.10 3.18
CA ALA A 144 3.77 2.56 3.63
C ALA A 144 3.82 1.02 3.77
N ALA A 145 4.41 0.29 2.82
CA ALA A 145 4.57 -1.16 2.93
C ALA A 145 5.46 -1.60 4.11
N ARG A 146 6.46 -0.80 4.50
CA ARG A 146 7.24 -1.04 5.72
C ARG A 146 6.38 -0.86 6.97
N LEU A 147 5.56 0.19 7.01
CA LEU A 147 4.63 0.43 8.10
C LEU A 147 3.58 -0.70 8.23
N VAL A 148 3.08 -1.25 7.12
CA VAL A 148 2.23 -2.46 7.14
C VAL A 148 2.95 -3.60 7.85
N ARG A 149 4.17 -3.92 7.42
CA ARG A 149 4.95 -5.01 8.02
C ARG A 149 5.15 -4.78 9.52
N ASP A 150 5.52 -3.57 9.91
CA ASP A 150 5.82 -3.26 11.30
C ASP A 150 4.56 -3.33 12.17
N ALA A 151 3.41 -2.82 11.68
CA ALA A 151 2.12 -2.94 12.35
C ALA A 151 1.68 -4.41 12.51
N VAL A 152 1.78 -5.21 11.44
CA VAL A 152 1.44 -6.64 11.46
C VAL A 152 2.32 -7.41 12.44
N LEU A 153 3.64 -7.18 12.44
CA LEU A 153 4.55 -7.83 13.39
C LEU A 153 4.18 -7.48 14.84
N CYS A 154 3.93 -6.20 15.11
CA CYS A 154 3.48 -5.75 16.44
C CYS A 154 2.15 -6.39 16.83
N GLU A 155 1.16 -6.47 15.93
CA GLU A 155 -0.13 -7.13 16.18
C GLU A 155 0.05 -8.60 16.55
N PHE A 156 0.93 -9.33 15.87
CA PHE A 156 1.23 -10.72 16.21
C PHE A 156 1.90 -10.85 17.58
N PHE A 157 2.81 -9.93 17.93
CA PHE A 157 3.39 -9.91 19.28
C PHE A 157 2.36 -9.60 20.36
N GLU A 158 1.46 -8.64 20.14
CA GLU A 158 0.35 -8.36 21.06
C GLU A 158 -0.58 -9.57 21.19
N THR A 159 -0.91 -10.23 20.07
CA THR A 159 -1.70 -11.48 20.08
C THR A 159 -1.07 -12.52 21.00
N TRP A 160 0.24 -12.73 20.88
CA TRP A 160 0.97 -13.67 21.71
C TRP A 160 0.96 -13.27 23.19
N MET A 161 1.15 -11.99 23.49
CA MET A 161 1.10 -11.48 24.87
C MET A 161 -0.27 -11.68 25.50
N ILE A 162 -1.35 -11.39 24.77
CA ILE A 162 -2.73 -11.59 25.26
C ILE A 162 -2.98 -13.07 25.53
N LEU A 163 -2.61 -13.96 24.60
CA LEU A 163 -2.77 -15.41 24.76
C LEU A 163 -1.93 -16.01 25.88
N LYS A 164 -0.87 -15.32 26.36
CA LYS A 164 -0.07 -15.74 27.51
C LYS A 164 -0.64 -15.29 28.85
N LEU A 165 -1.45 -14.24 28.83
CA LEU A 165 -2.09 -13.66 30.02
C LEU A 165 -3.49 -14.23 30.27
N ALA A 166 -4.12 -14.80 29.24
CA ALA A 166 -5.38 -15.57 29.30
C ALA A 166 -5.14 -17.03 29.72
#